data_AF-A0A840R9I6-F1
#
_entry.id   AF-A0A840R9I6-F1
#
_cell.length_a   1.000
_cell.length_b   1.000
_cell.length_c   1.000
_cell.angle_alpha   90.00
_cell.angle_beta   90.00
_cell.angle_gamma   90.00
#
_symmetry.space_group_name_H-M   'P 1'
#
loop_
_entity.id
_entity.type
_entity.pdbx_description
1 polymer ?
#
loop_
_entity_poly.entity_id
_entity_poly.type
_entity_poly.pdbx_seq_one_letter_code
_entity_poly.pdbx_strand_id
1 'polypeptide(L)' 'MPVQRHAGENAKILAYRKQVYEQARLENPMRWSGHIRNWELIKDVYLNPEKPAVVGEENKAA' A
#
# COMPACT_ATOMS: atom_id res chain seq x y z
N MET A 1 11.20 -18.82 3.33
CA MET A 1 11.21 -19.36 4.72
C MET A 1 10.76 -18.27 5.69
N PRO A 2 10.13 -18.59 6.84
CA PRO A 2 9.59 -17.61 7.80
C PRO A 2 10.61 -16.55 8.28
N VAL A 3 11.89 -16.89 8.22
CA VAL A 3 13.04 -16.06 8.61
C VAL A 3 13.12 -14.73 7.83
N GLN A 4 12.76 -14.71 6.55
CA GLN A 4 12.85 -13.50 5.71
C GLN A 4 11.93 -12.38 6.20
N ARG A 5 10.81 -12.72 6.85
CA ARG A 5 9.87 -11.74 7.40
C ARG A 5 10.40 -11.12 8.71
N HIS A 6 11.12 -11.90 9.52
CA HIS A 6 11.65 -11.47 10.82
C HIS A 6 13.00 -10.73 10.72
N ALA A 7 13.72 -10.86 9.60
CA ALA A 7 14.98 -10.16 9.37
C ALA A 7 14.82 -8.67 9.00
N GLY A 8 13.59 -8.14 8.91
CA GLY A 8 13.35 -6.75 8.47
C GLY A 8 13.65 -6.51 6.98
N GLU A 9 13.91 -7.56 6.21
CA GLU A 9 14.23 -7.47 4.78
C GLU A 9 13.07 -7.00 3.91
N ASN A 10 11.83 -7.09 4.41
CA ASN A 10 10.63 -6.65 3.71
C ASN A 10 10.73 -5.21 3.24
N ALA A 11 11.25 -4.30 4.08
CA ALA A 11 11.40 -2.89 3.71
C ALA A 11 12.38 -2.73 2.53
N LYS A 12 13.50 -3.45 2.56
CA LYS A 12 14.51 -3.44 1.48
C LYS A 12 13.95 -4.02 0.18
N ILE A 13 13.24 -5.14 0.27
CA ILE A 13 12.62 -5.79 -0.90
C ILE A 13 11.56 -4.88 -1.53
N LEU A 14 10.73 -4.24 -0.71
CA LEU A 14 9.70 -3.30 -1.17
C LEU A 14 10.31 -2.04 -1.80
N ALA A 15 11.36 -1.48 -1.21
CA ALA A 15 12.09 -0.35 -1.79
C ALA A 15 12.70 -0.72 -3.15
N TYR A 16 13.34 -1.89 -3.24
CA TYR A 16 13.91 -2.39 -4.50
C TYR A 16 12.83 -2.58 -5.58
N ARG A 17 11.69 -3.18 -5.22
CA ARG A 17 10.55 -3.33 -6.15
C ARG A 17 10.03 -1.99 -6.66
N LYS A 18 9.94 -0.99 -5.78
CA LYS A 18 9.55 0.37 -6.18
C LYS A 18 10.50 0.92 -7.23
N GLN A 19 11.81 0.83 -7.02
CA GLN A 19 12.82 1.31 -7.97
C GLN A 19 12.70 0.61 -9.33
N VAL A 20 12.56 -0.73 -9.36
CA VAL A 20 12.40 -1.50 -10.60
C VAL A 20 11.17 -1.03 -11.40
N TYR A 21 10.05 -0.82 -10.71
CA TYR A 21 8.81 -0.38 -11.36
C TYR A 21 8.88 1.06 -11.85
N GLU A 22 9.55 1.95 -11.12
CA GLU A 22 9.79 3.33 -11.54
C GLU A 22 10.64 3.39 -12.82
N GLN A 23 11.75 2.64 -12.88
CA GLN A 23 12.59 2.57 -14.07
C GLN A 23 11.83 1.99 -15.27
N ALA A 24 11.11 0.87 -15.08
CA ALA A 24 10.30 0.28 -16.15
C ALA A 24 9.18 1.21 -16.65
N ARG A 25 8.66 2.11 -15.79
CA ARG A 25 7.69 3.13 -16.21
C ARG A 25 8.36 4.23 -17.03
N LEU A 26 9.54 4.69 -16.61
CA LEU A 26 10.30 5.72 -17.34
C LEU A 26 10.71 5.23 -18.73
N GLU A 27 11.12 3.97 -18.85
CA GLU A 27 11.52 3.36 -20.12
C GLU A 27 10.36 3.22 -21.11
N ASN A 28 9.16 2.84 -20.64
CA ASN A 28 8.02 2.57 -21.51
C ASN A 28 6.71 3.20 -20.99
N PRO A 29 6.57 4.53 -20.98
CA PRO A 29 5.41 5.19 -20.36
C PRO A 29 4.06 4.78 -20.97
N MET A 30 4.01 4.52 -22.29
CA MET A 30 2.80 4.13 -23.02
C MET A 30 2.21 2.79 -22.55
N ARG A 31 3.03 1.91 -21.95
CA ARG A 31 2.56 0.63 -21.40
C ARG A 31 1.76 0.80 -20.11
N TRP A 32 1.93 1.93 -19.41
CA TRP A 32 1.36 2.16 -18.10
C TRP A 32 0.18 3.11 -18.19
N SER A 33 -1.00 2.66 -17.74
CA SER A 33 -2.20 3.49 -17.68
C SER A 33 -2.18 4.53 -16.55
N GLY A 34 -1.15 4.53 -15.70
CA GLY A 34 -1.05 5.46 -14.58
C GLY A 34 0.16 5.24 -13.67
N HIS A 35 -0.07 5.39 -12.37
CA HIS A 35 0.97 5.22 -11.36
C HIS A 35 1.36 3.74 -11.18
N ILE A 36 2.59 3.51 -10.71
CA ILE A 36 3.03 2.17 -10.34
C ILE A 36 2.27 1.68 -9.10
N ARG A 37 2.29 0.36 -8.89
CA ARG A 37 1.71 -0.27 -7.69
C ARG A 37 2.29 0.35 -6.41
N ASN A 38 1.44 0.54 -5.38
CA ASN A 38 1.92 0.95 -4.06
C ASN A 38 2.77 -0.17 -3.45
N TRP A 39 4.05 0.13 -3.23
CA TRP A 39 5.04 -0.76 -2.61
C TRP A 39 5.40 -0.31 -1.19
N GLU A 40 4.59 0.52 -0.54
CA GLU A 40 4.81 0.90 0.86
C GLU A 40 4.63 -0.29 1.81
N LEU A 41 5.38 -0.27 2.90
CA LEU A 41 5.26 -1.27 3.95
C LEU A 41 3.95 -1.01 4.73
N ILE A 42 3.04 -1.98 4.68
CA ILE A 42 1.86 -1.97 5.54
C ILE A 42 2.32 -2.28 6.97
N LYS A 43 2.12 -1.33 7.88
CA LYS A 43 2.56 -1.43 9.29
C LYS A 43 1.64 -2.33 10.09
N ASP A 44 0.33 -2.06 10.02
CA ASP A 44 -0.68 -2.71 10.85
C ASP A 44 -1.82 -3.22 9.96
N VAL A 45 -2.30 -4.42 10.28
CA VAL A 45 -3.51 -5.01 9.70
C VAL A 45 -4.32 -5.63 10.82
N TYR A 46 -5.62 -5.36 10.82
CA TYR A 46 -6.54 -5.88 11.82
C TYR A 46 -7.36 -7.02 11.21
N LEU A 47 -7.39 -8.17 11.87
CA LEU A 47 -8.30 -9.25 11.49
C LEU A 47 -9.67 -8.94 12.06
N ASN A 48 -10.64 -8.62 11.20
CA ASN A 48 -11.94 -8.02 11.55
C ASN A 48 -11.77 -6.64 12.23
N PRO A 49 -11.70 -5.53 11.46
CA PRO A 49 -11.68 -4.21 12.05
C PRO A 49 -12.95 -3.99 12.88
N GLU A 50 -12.83 -3.29 14.00
CA GLU A 50 -13.99 -2.83 14.76
C GLU A 50 -14.83 -1.95 13.82
N LYS A 51 -16.14 -2.18 13.76
CA LYS A 51 -17.04 -1.32 12.97
C LYS A 51 -16.82 0.11 13.50
N PRO A 52 -16.56 1.11 12.64
CA PRO A 52 -16.60 2.48 13.12
C PRO A 52 -17.97 2.66 13.78
N ALA A 53 -17.99 3.16 15.02
CA ALA A 53 -19.22 3.63 15.62
C ALA A 53 -19.83 4.56 14.57
N VAL A 54 -21.03 4.21 14.09
CA VAL A 54 -21.75 5.04 13.14
C VAL A 54 -22.03 6.32 13.90
N VAL A 55 -21.16 7.32 13.75
CA VAL A 55 -21.42 8.66 14.25
C VAL A 55 -22.60 9.11 13.41
N GLY A 56 -23.78 9.08 14.01
CA GLY A 56 -25.01 9.49 13.36
C GLY A 56 -24.82 10.91 12.85
N GLU A 57 -24.78 11.07 11.53
CA GLU A 57 -24.93 12.37 10.91
C GLU A 57 -26.37 12.83 11.19
N GLU A 58 -26.51 13.72 12.16
CA GLU A 58 -27.72 14.51 12.36
C GLU A 58 -27.92 15.39 11.13
N ASN A 59 -28.82 14.99 10.24
CA ASN A 59 -29.35 15.86 9.21
C ASN A 59 -30.15 16.99 9.89
N LYS A 60 -29.54 18.17 10.07
CA LYS A 60 -30.31 19.41 10.26
C LYS A 60 -30.70 19.95 8.89
N ALA A 61 -31.94 19.66 8.51
CA ALA A 61 -32.67 20.46 7.54
C ALA A 61 -33.00 21.83 8.16
N ALA A 62 -32.77 22.90 7.39
CA ALA A 62 -33.37 24.22 7.57
C ALA A 62 -33.66 24.79 6.18
#